data_AF-A0A549TCZ5-F1
#
_entry.id   AF-A0A549TCZ5-F1
#
_cell.length_a   1.000
_cell.length_b   1.000
_cell.length_c   1.000
_cell.angle_alpha   90.00
_cell.angle_beta   90.00
_cell.angle_gamma   90.00
#
_symmetry.space_group_name_H-M   'P 1'
#
loop_
_entity.id
_entity.type
_entity.pdbx_description
1 polymer ?
#
loop_
_entity_poly.entity_id
_entity_poly.type
_entity_poly.pdbx_seq_one_letter_code
_entity_poly.pdbx_strand_id
1 'polypeptide(L)' 'MSAVFARILLRYAAGALVARGLLDIDTAAGISTDQDLAAVAQIAIGAGMGAATEIYYALARRFGWSR' A
#
# COMPACT_ATOMS: atom_id res chain seq x y z
N MET A 1 12.73 12.63 -7.34
CA MET A 1 11.41 13.21 -7.72
C MET A 1 10.26 12.25 -7.41
N SER A 2 10.37 10.95 -7.71
CA SER A 2 9.35 9.92 -7.42
C SER A 2 8.83 9.90 -5.96
N ALA A 3 9.71 10.04 -4.97
CA ALA A 3 9.33 10.06 -3.55
C ALA A 3 8.36 11.19 -3.19
N VAL A 4 8.46 12.36 -3.84
CA VAL A 4 7.56 13.49 -3.63
C VAL A 4 6.17 13.17 -4.15
N PHE A 5 6.08 12.63 -5.37
CA PHE A 5 4.81 12.21 -5.96
C PHE A 5 4.14 11.10 -5.15
N ALA A 6 4.90 10.09 -4.72
CA ALA A 6 4.39 9.04 -3.85
C ALA A 6 3.81 9.62 -2.56
N ARG A 7 4.53 10.51 -1.88
CA ARG A 7 4.06 11.17 -0.65
C ARG A 7 2.74 11.92 -0.86
N ILE A 8 2.62 12.66 -1.96
CA ILE A 8 1.41 13.43 -2.28
C ILE A 8 0.25 12.46 -2.56
N LEU A 9 0.46 11.44 -3.38
CA LEU A 9 -0.56 10.44 -3.73
C LEU A 9 -1.04 9.67 -2.50
N LEU A 10 -0.12 9.16 -1.66
CA LEU A 10 -0.47 8.45 -0.44
C LEU A 10 -1.26 9.34 0.53
N ARG A 11 -0.99 10.65 0.58
CA ARG A 11 -1.71 11.58 1.46
C ARG A 11 -3.14 11.82 1.02
N TYR A 12 -3.37 11.99 -0.29
CA TYR A 12 -4.74 12.09 -0.82
C TYR A 12 -5.49 10.75 -0.73
N ALA A 13 -4.80 9.63 -0.95
CA ALA A 13 -5.39 8.30 -0.78
C ALA A 13 -5.82 8.04 0.67
N ALA A 14 -4.98 8.37 1.64
CA ALA A 14 -5.31 8.28 3.06
C ALA A 14 -6.53 9.16 3.41
N GLY A 15 -6.54 10.41 2.93
CA GLY A 15 -7.68 11.32 3.14
C GLY A 15 -8.99 10.77 2.54
N ALA A 16 -8.93 10.18 1.35
CA ALA A 16 -10.10 9.57 0.70
C ALA A 16 -10.61 8.32 1.43
N LEU A 17 -9.70 7.49 1.96
CA LEU A 17 -10.05 6.30 2.75
C LEU A 17 -10.73 6.68 4.08
N VAL A 18 -10.25 7.74 4.73
CA VAL A 18 -10.88 8.29 5.95
C VAL A 18 -12.25 8.88 5.64
N ALA A 19 -12.38 9.67 4.57
CA ALA A 19 -13.66 10.26 4.16
C ALA A 19 -14.72 9.19 3.78
N ARG A 20 -14.29 8.01 3.33
CA ARG A 20 -15.16 6.86 3.07
C ARG A 20 -15.47 6.01 4.30
N GLY A 21 -14.91 6.32 5.47
CA GLY A 21 -15.09 5.56 6.70
C GLY A 21 -14.40 4.20 6.71
N LEU A 22 -13.51 3.93 5.74
CA LEU A 22 -12.73 2.68 5.66
C LEU A 22 -11.50 2.71 6.57
N LEU A 23 -11.02 3.90 6.91
CA LEU A 23 -9.98 4.13 7.91
C LEU A 23 -10.52 5.08 8.97
N ASP A 24 -10.71 4.57 10.17
CA ASP A 24 -11.06 5.39 11.32
C ASP A 24 -9.83 6.15 11.84
N ILE A 25 -10.04 7.39 12.32
CA ILE A 25 -8.97 8.29 12.74
C ILE A 25 -8.25 7.73 13.97
N ASP A 26 -9.00 7.12 14.89
CA ASP A 26 -8.44 6.54 16.11
C ASP A 26 -7.62 5.29 15.79
N THR A 27 -8.06 4.51 14.79
CA THR A 27 -7.31 3.35 14.29
C THR A 27 -6.01 3.77 13.60
N ALA A 28 -6.03 4.84 12.79
CA ALA A 28 -4.83 5.38 12.16
C ALA A 28 -3.84 5.95 13.19
N ALA A 29 -4.35 6.63 14.23
CA ALA A 29 -3.55 7.11 15.34
C ALA A 29 -2.91 5.94 16.11
N GLY A 30 -3.66 4.88 16.39
CA GLY A 30 -3.17 3.66 17.02
C GLY A 30 -2.03 2.99 16.24
N ILE A 31 -2.19 2.82 14.93
CA ILE A 31 -1.13 2.27 14.05
C ILE A 31 0.11 3.16 14.03
N SER A 32 -0.05 4.49 14.07
CA SER A 32 1.08 5.42 14.03
C SER A 32 1.85 5.56 15.35
N THR A 33 1.20 5.24 16.47
CA THR A 33 1.77 5.38 17.82
C THR A 33 2.42 4.08 18.29
N ASP A 34 1.92 2.93 17.81
CA ASP A 34 2.46 1.61 18.10
C ASP A 34 3.45 1.15 17.01
N GLN A 35 4.71 1.02 17.37
CA GLN A 35 5.78 0.66 16.43
C GLN A 35 5.65 -0.78 15.90
N ASP A 36 5.11 -1.71 16.69
CA ASP A 36 4.95 -3.10 16.27
C ASP A 36 3.82 -3.21 15.26
N LEU A 37 2.70 -2.50 15.51
CA LEU A 37 1.59 -2.46 14.57
C LEU A 37 1.97 -1.79 13.25
N ALA A 38 2.76 -0.71 13.32
CA ALA A 38 3.33 -0.07 12.14
C ALA A 38 4.23 -1.02 11.33
N ALA A 39 5.08 -1.80 12.01
CA ALA A 39 5.97 -2.77 11.36
C ALA A 39 5.18 -3.88 10.67
N VAL A 40 4.16 -4.43 11.31
CA VAL A 40 3.27 -5.44 10.71
C VAL A 40 2.55 -4.88 9.49
N ALA A 41 2.03 -3.65 9.56
CA ALA A 41 1.39 -2.99 8.43
C ALA A 41 2.36 -2.78 7.26
N GLN A 42 3.60 -2.35 7.54
CA GLN A 42 4.63 -2.19 6.52
C GLN A 42 4.99 -3.53 5.85
N ILE A 43 5.15 -4.61 6.62
CA ILE A 43 5.41 -5.95 6.10
C ILE A 43 4.25 -6.41 5.23
N ALA A 44 3.01 -6.24 5.68
CA ALA A 44 1.82 -6.64 4.93
C ALA A 44 1.70 -5.90 3.59
N ILE A 45 1.94 -4.58 3.58
CA ILE A 45 1.94 -3.78 2.36
C ILE A 45 3.07 -4.21 1.42
N GLY A 46 4.29 -4.38 1.94
CA GLY A 46 5.44 -4.83 1.17
C GLY A 46 5.23 -6.21 0.54
N ALA A 47 4.72 -7.16 1.32
CA ALA A 47 4.38 -8.50 0.85
C ALA A 47 3.28 -8.45 -0.22
N GLY A 48 2.24 -7.63 -0.02
CA GLY A 48 1.18 -7.43 -1.01
C GLY A 48 1.69 -6.86 -2.33
N MET A 49 2.59 -5.86 -2.28
CA MET A 49 3.21 -5.31 -3.49
C MET A 49 4.11 -6.33 -4.21
N GLY A 50 4.88 -7.11 -3.45
CA GLY A 50 5.69 -8.21 -4.00
C GLY A 50 4.83 -9.24 -4.72
N ALA A 51 3.79 -9.74 -4.04
CA ALA A 51 2.85 -10.69 -4.61
C ALA A 51 2.13 -10.13 -5.85
N ALA A 52 1.69 -8.87 -5.81
CA ALA A 52 1.05 -8.23 -6.96
C ALA A 52 2.00 -8.14 -8.17
N THR A 53 3.27 -7.86 -7.92
CA THR A 53 4.30 -7.80 -8.98
C THR A 53 4.56 -9.17 -9.58
N GLU A 54 4.66 -10.21 -8.75
CA GLU A 54 4.81 -11.60 -9.23
C GLU A 54 3.59 -12.08 -10.01
N ILE A 55 2.39 -11.77 -9.53
CA ILE A 55 1.13 -12.09 -10.23
C ILE A 55 1.09 -11.39 -11.58
N TYR A 56 1.46 -10.10 -11.62
CA TYR A 56 1.54 -9.35 -12.88
C TYR A 56 2.56 -9.97 -13.84
N TYR A 57 3.73 -10.38 -13.35
CA TYR A 57 4.73 -11.06 -14.17
C TYR A 57 4.25 -12.44 -14.65
N ALA A 58 3.57 -13.21 -13.80
CA ALA A 58 2.98 -14.50 -14.18
C ALA A 58 1.90 -14.34 -15.25
N LEU A 59 1.05 -13.31 -15.13
CA LEU A 59 0.07 -12.94 -16.15
C LEU A 59 0.75 -12.50 -17.45
N ALA A 60 1.78 -11.66 -17.37
CA ALA A 60 2.54 -11.21 -18.55
C ALA A 60 3.16 -12.38 -19.32
N ARG A 61 3.73 -13.37 -18.62
CA ARG A 61 4.22 -14.62 -19.24
C ARG A 61 3.09 -15.43 -19.86
N ARG A 62 1.95 -15.54 -19.18
CA ARG A 62 0.78 -16.28 -19.68
C ARG A 62 0.16 -15.66 -20.94
N PHE A 63 0.18 -14.32 -21.04
CA PHE A 63 -0.32 -13.59 -22.21
C PHE A 63 0.75 -13.35 -23.30
N GLY A 64 1.97 -13.88 -23.13
CA GLY A 64 3.05 -13.73 -24.10
C GLY A 64 3.61 -12.31 -24.22
N TRP A 65 3.34 -11.46 -23.23
CA TRP A 65 3.79 -10.05 -23.19
C TRP A 65 5.25 -9.92 -22.74
N SER A 66 5.79 -10.94 -22.08
CA SER A 66 7.22 -11.07 -21.83
C SER A 66 7.75 -12.29 -22.57
N ARG A 67 8.76 -12.10 -23.44
CA ARG A 67 9.60 -13.21 -23.90
C ARG A 67 10.39 -13.78 -22.73
#